data_AF-A0A259LP80-F1
#
_entry.id   AF-A0A259LP80-F1
#
_cell.length_a   1.000
_cell.length_b   1.000
_cell.length_c   1.000
_cell.angle_alpha   90.00
_cell.angle_beta   90.00
_cell.angle_gamma   90.00
#
_symmetry.space_group_name_H-M   'P 1'
#
loop_
_entity.id
_entity.type
_entity.pdbx_description
1 polymer ?
#
loop_
_entity_poly.entity_id
_entity_poly.type
_entity_poly.pdbx_seq_one_letter_code
_entity_poly.pdbx_strand_id
1 'polypeptide(L)'
;MDQTSPDIAAAEPVERRRLPPEERRRQIVEGAVTFFADVGLDGKTRDLAKRLGITQSLLFNYFANKAEIIEAVYAHVYIDRLSPDWPSRLTDRAVPLRARLLTFYTEYSELIFEYEWMRIFM
;
A
#
# COMPACT_ATOMS: atom_id res chain seq x y z
N MET A 1 7.97 61.91 0.89
CA MET A 1 8.97 60.94 1.37
C MET A 1 8.36 60.31 2.62
N ASP A 2 7.27 59.55 2.55
CA ASP A 2 7.07 58.29 1.83
C ASP A 2 8.26 57.34 1.92
N GLN A 3 8.26 56.49 2.95
CA GLN A 3 8.88 55.18 2.97
C GLN A 3 8.01 54.26 3.84
N THR A 4 7.02 53.68 3.17
CA THR A 4 6.22 52.55 3.65
C THR A 4 7.14 51.32 3.67
N SER A 5 7.45 50.80 4.86
CA SER A 5 8.11 49.49 5.01
C SER A 5 7.15 48.38 4.58
N PRO A 6 7.61 47.38 3.82
CA PRO A 6 6.74 46.35 3.28
C PRO A 6 6.36 45.35 4.37
N ASP A 7 5.06 45.16 4.45
CA ASP A 7 4.33 44.13 5.17
C ASP A 7 4.95 42.75 4.90
N ILE A 8 5.39 42.06 5.96
CA ILE A 8 5.88 40.68 5.87
C ILE A 8 4.63 39.82 5.65
N ALA A 9 4.39 39.50 4.38
CA ALA A 9 3.32 38.62 3.94
C ALA A 9 3.27 37.36 4.82
N ALA A 10 2.21 37.25 5.61
CA ALA A 10 1.87 36.05 6.35
C ALA A 10 1.73 34.89 5.36
N ALA A 11 2.56 33.86 5.52
CA ALA A 11 2.48 32.64 4.74
C ALA A 11 1.08 32.02 4.94
N GLU A 12 0.31 31.92 3.85
CA GLU A 12 -1.01 31.29 3.89
C GLU A 12 -0.89 29.83 4.34
N PRO A 13 -1.77 29.37 5.26
CA PRO A 13 -1.76 27.98 5.69
C PRO A 13 -2.15 27.11 4.50
N VAL A 14 -1.21 26.27 4.05
CA VAL A 14 -1.46 25.23 3.05
C VAL A 14 -2.65 24.41 3.52
N GLU A 15 -3.79 24.61 2.87
CA GLU A 15 -5.04 23.95 3.16
C GLU A 15 -4.83 22.45 2.94
N ARG A 16 -4.55 21.73 4.03
CA ARG A 16 -4.36 20.28 4.01
C ARG A 16 -5.71 19.67 3.67
N ARG A 17 -5.99 19.54 2.37
CA ARG A 17 -7.18 18.88 1.83
C ARG A 17 -7.33 17.55 2.55
N ARG A 18 -8.37 17.42 3.38
CA ARG A 18 -8.70 16.17 4.07
C ARG A 18 -9.04 15.15 2.99
N LEU A 19 -8.07 14.30 2.66
CA LEU A 19 -8.31 13.16 1.80
C LEU A 19 -9.39 12.29 2.45
N PRO A 20 -10.31 11.71 1.67
CA PRO A 20 -11.23 10.70 2.18
C PRO A 20 -10.46 9.61 2.94
N PRO A 21 -11.00 9.08 4.06
CA PRO A 21 -10.29 8.11 4.89
C PRO A 21 -9.73 6.90 4.10
N GLU A 22 -10.50 6.40 3.14
CA GLU A 22 -10.09 5.28 2.26
C GLU A 22 -8.91 5.63 1.35
N GLU A 23 -8.93 6.82 0.75
CA GLU A 23 -7.83 7.30 -0.10
C GLU A 23 -6.55 7.45 0.71
N ARG A 24 -6.66 7.97 1.95
CA ARG A 24 -5.51 8.08 2.85
C ARG A 24 -4.96 6.71 3.25
N ARG A 25 -5.85 5.74 3.54
CA ARG A 25 -5.49 4.36 3.85
C ARG A 25 -4.72 3.74 2.68
N ARG A 26 -5.23 3.86 1.45
CA ARG A 26 -4.55 3.35 0.25
C ARG A 26 -3.15 3.91 0.09
N GLN A 27 -2.97 5.23 0.21
CA GLN A 27 -1.65 5.86 0.13
C GLN A 27 -0.68 5.38 1.22
N ILE A 28 -1.17 5.06 2.43
CA ILE A 28 -0.33 4.47 3.48
C ILE A 28 0.12 3.06 3.06
N VAL A 29 -0.78 2.26 2.49
CA VAL A 29 -0.47 0.90 2.01
C VAL A 29 0.56 0.94 0.87
N GLU A 30 0.36 1.79 -0.15
CA GLU A 30 1.29 1.94 -1.27
C GLU A 30 2.72 2.29 -0.79
N GLY A 31 2.84 3.26 0.12
CA GLY A 31 4.14 3.60 0.67
C GLY A 31 4.71 2.55 1.65
N ALA A 32 3.85 1.76 2.30
CA ALA A 32 4.26 0.62 3.11
C ALA A 32 4.81 -0.53 2.25
N VAL A 33 4.22 -0.80 1.08
CA VAL A 33 4.76 -1.74 0.08
C VAL A 33 6.18 -1.35 -0.28
N THR A 34 6.40 -0.09 -0.68
CA THR A 34 7.74 0.40 -1.04
C THR A 34 8.71 0.31 0.13
N PHE A 35 8.27 0.70 1.34
CA PHE A 35 9.12 0.64 2.53
C PHE A 35 9.56 -0.77 2.86
N PHE A 36 8.62 -1.72 2.95
CA PHE A 36 8.94 -3.10 3.29
C PHE A 36 9.68 -3.82 2.17
N ALA A 37 9.48 -3.44 0.91
CA ALA A 37 10.31 -3.90 -0.19
C ALA A 37 11.77 -3.48 0.00
N ASP A 38 12.05 -2.29 0.53
CA ASP A 38 13.43 -1.83 0.71
C ASP A 38 14.14 -2.40 1.95
N VAL A 39 13.42 -2.56 3.06
CA VAL A 39 14.03 -2.89 4.37
C VAL A 39 13.60 -4.22 4.96
N GLY A 40 12.72 -4.96 4.27
CA GLY A 40 12.11 -6.20 4.75
C GLY A 40 11.00 -5.98 5.78
N LEU A 41 10.23 -7.03 6.07
CA LEU A 41 9.08 -6.99 6.98
C LEU A 41 9.46 -6.69 8.43
N ASP A 42 10.73 -6.83 8.83
CA ASP A 42 11.22 -6.47 10.17
C ASP A 42 11.34 -4.96 10.39
N GLY A 43 11.19 -4.16 9.32
CA GLY A 43 11.17 -2.69 9.37
C GLY A 43 10.27 -2.14 10.48
N LYS A 44 10.74 -1.10 11.18
CA LYS A 44 10.02 -0.51 12.31
C LYS A 44 8.93 0.44 11.81
N THR A 45 7.73 0.34 12.38
CA THR A 45 6.58 1.19 12.00
C THR A 45 6.83 2.69 12.23
N ARG A 46 7.73 3.04 13.15
CA ARG A 46 8.20 4.41 13.34
C ARG A 46 8.96 4.95 12.13
N ASP A 47 9.78 4.11 11.50
CA ASP A 47 10.58 4.50 10.33
C ASP A 47 9.70 4.53 9.07
N LEU A 48 8.72 3.63 8.97
CA LEU A 48 7.63 3.73 7.99
C LEU A 48 6.88 5.07 8.11
N ALA A 49 6.40 5.43 9.31
CA ALA A 49 5.67 6.68 9.53
C ALA A 49 6.50 7.92 9.12
N LYS A 50 7.79 7.94 9.47
CA LYS A 50 8.73 8.99 9.03
C LYS A 50 8.84 9.04 7.50
N ARG A 51 9.00 7.90 6.83
CA ARG A 51 9.10 7.82 5.37
C ARG A 51 7.83 8.33 4.67
N LEU A 52 6.67 8.05 5.25
CA LEU A 52 5.38 8.53 4.77
C LEU A 52 5.08 10.00 5.13
N GLY A 53 5.94 10.67 5.91
CA GLY A 53 5.73 12.04 6.37
C GLY A 53 4.55 12.18 7.35
N ILE A 54 4.19 11.12 8.07
CA ILE A 54 3.08 11.10 9.04
C ILE A 54 3.56 10.76 10.45
N THR A 55 2.74 11.04 11.45
CA THR A 55 3.02 10.60 12.82
C THR A 55 2.73 9.11 12.96
N GLN A 56 3.46 8.44 13.87
CA GLN A 56 3.20 7.04 14.18
C GLN A 56 1.80 6.84 14.78
N SER A 57 1.29 7.80 15.55
CA SER A 57 -0.09 7.78 16.03
C SER A 57 -1.12 7.85 14.90
N LEU A 58 -0.88 8.66 13.86
CA LEU A 58 -1.79 8.71 12.70
C LEU A 58 -1.78 7.38 11.96
N LEU A 59 -0.61 6.76 11.77
CA LEU A 59 -0.51 5.42 11.19
C LEU A 59 -1.38 4.42 11.98
N PHE A 60 -1.30 4.45 13.32
CA PHE A 60 -2.08 3.54 14.16
C PHE A 60 -3.58 3.90 14.28
N ASN A 61 -4.00 5.09 13.84
CA ASN A 61 -5.42 5.39 13.68
C ASN A 61 -6.04 4.65 12.48
N TYR A 62 -5.23 4.26 11.49
CA TYR A 62 -5.68 3.48 10.34
C TYR A 62 -5.46 1.97 10.53
N PHE A 63 -4.42 1.56 11.25
CA PHE A 63 -4.07 0.16 11.45
C PHE A 63 -3.84 -0.08 12.93
N ALA A 64 -4.51 -1.04 13.56
CA ALA A 64 -4.39 -1.23 15.00
C ALA A 64 -2.99 -1.69 15.43
N ASN A 65 -2.27 -2.38 14.54
CA ASN A 65 -0.95 -2.95 14.82
C ASN A 65 -0.15 -3.15 13.52
N LYS A 66 1.12 -3.56 13.64
CA LYS A 66 2.00 -3.83 12.49
C LYS A 66 1.48 -4.98 11.61
N ALA A 67 0.84 -6.00 12.20
CA ALA A 67 0.33 -7.14 11.46
C ALA A 67 -0.78 -6.70 10.47
N GLU A 68 -1.70 -5.82 10.87
CA GLU A 68 -2.71 -5.28 9.96
C GLU A 68 -2.10 -4.47 8.80
N ILE A 69 -0.97 -3.78 9.03
CA ILE A 69 -0.26 -3.09 7.94
C ILE A 69 0.30 -4.12 6.96
N ILE A 70 0.92 -5.19 7.47
CA ILE A 70 1.48 -6.27 6.65
C ILE A 70 0.36 -6.99 5.88
N GLU A 71 -0.77 -7.28 6.50
CA GLU A 71 -1.93 -7.88 5.85
C GLU A 71 -2.48 -6.97 4.75
N ALA A 72 -2.55 -5.65 4.96
CA ALA A 72 -2.98 -4.72 3.93
C ALA A 72 -1.99 -4.64 2.76
N VAL A 73 -0.69 -4.67 3.04
CA VAL A 73 0.37 -4.76 2.02
C VAL A 73 0.24 -6.07 1.22
N TYR A 74 -0.06 -7.17 1.90
CA TYR A 74 -0.35 -8.46 1.26
C TYR A 74 -1.58 -8.39 0.37
N ALA A 75 -2.70 -7.91 0.89
CA ALA A 75 -3.93 -7.76 0.10
C ALA A 75 -3.70 -6.88 -1.14
N HIS A 76 -2.97 -5.78 -0.98
CA HIS A 76 -2.76 -4.84 -2.07
C HIS A 76 -1.91 -5.39 -3.22
N VAL A 77 -0.93 -6.24 -2.93
CA VAL A 77 -0.09 -6.78 -4.00
C VAL A 77 -0.58 -8.13 -4.50
N TYR A 78 -1.12 -8.97 -3.63
CA TYR A 78 -1.59 -10.29 -4.04
C TYR A 78 -3.05 -10.30 -4.46
N ILE A 79 -3.94 -9.69 -3.69
CA ILE A 79 -5.39 -9.87 -3.89
C ILE A 79 -5.91 -8.89 -4.93
N ASP A 80 -5.53 -7.61 -4.83
CA ASP A 80 -6.03 -6.58 -5.75
C ASP A 80 -5.54 -6.78 -7.21
N ARG A 81 -4.42 -7.50 -7.40
CA ARG A 81 -3.85 -7.80 -8.72
C ARG A 81 -4.42 -9.08 -9.36
N LEU A 82 -5.06 -9.95 -8.58
CA LEU A 82 -5.67 -11.17 -9.12
C LEU A 82 -6.93 -10.81 -9.90
N SER A 83 -7.15 -11.49 -11.03
CA SER A 83 -8.31 -11.19 -11.85
C SER A 83 -9.60 -11.56 -11.09
N PRO A 84 -10.63 -10.69 -11.07
CA PRO A 84 -11.86 -10.92 -10.30
C PRO A 84 -12.65 -12.17 -10.69
N ASP A 85 -12.40 -12.71 -11.89
CA ASP A 85 -13.03 -13.93 -12.42
C ASP A 85 -12.38 -15.23 -11.92
N TRP A 86 -11.32 -15.15 -11.12
CA TRP A 86 -10.62 -16.33 -10.61
C TRP A 86 -11.50 -17.28 -9.79
N PRO A 87 -12.36 -16.81 -8.87
CA PRO A 87 -13.24 -17.70 -8.10
C PRO A 87 -14.17 -18.53 -8.99
N SER A 88 -14.70 -17.96 -10.08
CA SER A 88 -15.57 -18.68 -11.00
C SER A 88 -14.78 -19.70 -11.81
N ARG A 89 -13.61 -19.32 -12.34
CA ARG A 89 -12.72 -20.23 -13.08
C ARG A 89 -12.22 -21.40 -12.21
N LEU A 90 -11.90 -21.15 -10.94
CA LEU A 90 -11.47 -22.19 -10.00
C LEU A 90 -12.59 -23.14 -9.60
N THR A 91 -13.85 -22.70 -9.61
CA THR A 91 -15.00 -23.51 -9.20
C THR A 91 -15.70 -24.21 -10.36
N ASP A 92 -15.38 -23.85 -11.61
CA ASP A 92 -15.93 -24.48 -12.81
C ASP A 92 -15.58 -25.98 -12.90
N ARG A 93 -16.57 -26.83 -12.62
CA ARG A 93 -16.40 -28.28 -12.62
C ARG A 93 -16.40 -28.87 -14.04
N ALA A 94 -16.73 -28.10 -15.07
CA ALA A 94 -16.60 -28.54 -16.45
C ALA A 94 -15.13 -28.67 -16.87
N VAL A 95 -14.22 -27.94 -16.20
CA VAL A 95 -12.78 -28.02 -16.45
C VAL A 95 -12.11 -28.97 -15.43
N PRO A 96 -11.23 -29.88 -15.86
CA PRO A 96 -10.48 -30.75 -14.95
C PRO A 96 -9.71 -29.94 -13.89
N LEU A 97 -9.72 -30.41 -12.63
CA LEU A 97 -9.07 -29.71 -11.51
C LEU A 97 -7.61 -29.35 -11.81
N ARG A 98 -6.86 -30.28 -12.39
CA ARG A 98 -5.45 -30.05 -12.77
C ARG A 98 -5.28 -28.88 -13.73
N ALA A 99 -6.17 -28.74 -14.72
CA ALA A 99 -6.09 -27.65 -15.69
C ALA A 99 -6.39 -26.31 -15.02
N ARG A 100 -7.46 -26.23 -14.19
CA ARG A 100 -7.78 -25.03 -13.41
C ARG A 100 -6.62 -24.57 -12.52
N LEU A 101 -6.01 -25.51 -11.80
CA LEU A 101 -4.87 -25.21 -10.93
C LEU A 101 -3.63 -24.77 -11.72
N LEU A 102 -3.33 -25.40 -12.86
CA LEU A 102 -2.19 -24.98 -13.68
C LEU A 102 -2.38 -23.59 -14.25
N THR A 103 -3.58 -23.24 -14.73
CA THR A 103 -3.82 -21.88 -15.23
C THR A 103 -3.75 -20.87 -14.11
N PHE A 104 -4.35 -21.17 -12.95
CA PHE A 104 -4.22 -20.35 -11.73
C PHE A 104 -2.75 -20.11 -11.38
N TYR A 105 -1.93 -21.16 -11.23
CA TYR A 105 -0.54 -20.99 -10.79
C TYR A 105 0.34 -20.31 -11.84
N THR A 106 0.06 -20.51 -13.13
CA THR A 106 0.77 -19.82 -14.22
C THR A 106 0.51 -18.31 -14.14
N GLU A 107 -0.76 -17.90 -14.17
CA GLU A 107 -1.12 -16.48 -14.12
C GLU A 107 -0.72 -15.84 -12.77
N TYR A 108 -0.80 -16.60 -11.67
CA TYR A 108 -0.44 -16.16 -10.32
C TYR A 108 1.06 -15.87 -10.27
N SER A 109 1.87 -16.77 -10.84
CA SER A 109 3.32 -16.60 -10.90
C SER A 109 3.74 -15.41 -11.78
N GLU A 110 3.02 -15.09 -12.85
CA GLU A 110 3.36 -13.91 -13.65
C GLU A 110 3.12 -12.60 -12.88
N LEU A 111 2.08 -12.55 -12.05
CA LEU A 111 1.70 -11.34 -11.30
C LEU A 111 2.58 -11.07 -10.06
N ILE A 112 3.11 -12.12 -9.44
CA ILE A 112 3.73 -12.06 -8.11
C ILE A 112 5.26 -12.00 -8.15
N PHE A 113 5.84 -12.37 -9.29
CA PHE A 113 7.28 -12.22 -9.53
C PHE A 113 7.66 -10.79 -9.97
N GLU A 114 6.72 -9.84 -9.97
CA GLU A 114 6.99 -8.41 -10.03
C GLU A 114 7.86 -7.98 -8.82
N TYR A 115 8.91 -7.21 -9.11
CA TYR A 115 10.11 -6.92 -8.29
C TYR A 115 9.92 -6.58 -6.81
N GLU A 116 8.74 -6.06 -6.42
CA GLU A 116 8.48 -5.54 -5.08
C GLU A 116 8.32 -6.64 -4.02
N TRP A 117 7.73 -7.79 -4.35
CA TRP A 117 7.45 -8.83 -3.33
C TRP A 117 8.56 -9.84 -3.11
N MET A 118 9.33 -10.17 -4.16
CA MET A 118 10.50 -11.03 -3.99
C MET A 118 11.49 -10.41 -3.00
N ARG A 119 11.57 -9.08 -2.93
CA ARG A 119 12.44 -8.36 -1.98
C ARG A 119 11.88 -8.28 -0.56
N ILE A 120 10.56 -8.39 -0.38
CA ILE A 120 9.94 -8.44 0.95
C ILE A 120 10.23 -9.79 1.65
N PHE A 121 10.33 -10.88 0.88
CA PHE A 121 10.49 -12.25 1.38
C PHE A 121 11.94 -12.79 1.40
N MET A 122 12.90 -12.14 0.72
CA MET A 122 14.30 -12.60 0.56
C MET A 122 15.27 -11.73 1.35
#